data_AF-A0A821UZ13-F1
#
_entry.id   AF-A0A821UZ13-F1
#
_cell.length_a   1.000
_cell.length_b   1.000
_cell.length_c   1.000
_cell.angle_alpha   90.00
_cell.angle_beta   90.00
_cell.angle_gamma   90.00
#
_symmetry.space_group_name_H-M   'P 1'
#
loop_
_entity.id
_entity.type
_entity.pdbx_description
1 polymer ?
#
loop_
_entity_poly.entity_id
_entity_poly.type
_entity_poly.pdbx_seq_one_letter_code
_entity_poly.pdbx_strand_id
1 'polypeptide(L)'
;MKEMSSYTHVGPNERFQQLNEFLNDIQKREEGRKELSKWQINLDKELVQLTGRTMKAESIIYKDRTIKYDPLEADRSRDGRSLAHLSAKNLDKWILIYSQRHSQIAYSFVDSLNKVCTSFGMRVDFSEMIELPNDRSKTFIRAIENKANPQLDLVCCILTNNRKDRYDAIKKVLYVDCPVPSRMLLSKTLQKPGQLMSVATKVGIEINAKLGGEIWAVQIPSKTLMFIGIDTNRDSQSRSSQMVGFVASINPTCTRYYPRVIEQRSTNDFISGLKSCMQNALQKYHHINGVLPAKIIVYRDGVNDLQLL
;
A
#
# COMPACT_ATOMS: atom_id res chain seq x y z
N MET A 1 -8.65 14.89 12.95
CA MET A 1 -8.67 14.23 11.62
C MET A 1 -10.08 13.85 11.21
N LYS A 2 -10.76 12.86 11.81
CA LYS A 2 -12.14 12.47 11.40
C LYS A 2 -13.19 13.58 11.56
N GLU A 3 -13.10 14.32 12.65
CA GLU A 3 -13.97 15.47 12.90
C GLU A 3 -13.62 16.63 11.97
N MET A 4 -12.34 16.93 11.77
CA MET A 4 -11.91 17.91 10.77
C MET A 4 -12.42 17.55 9.36
N SER A 5 -12.37 16.27 8.96
CA SER A 5 -12.87 15.85 7.64
C SER A 5 -14.37 16.08 7.46
N SER A 6 -15.19 16.02 8.52
CA SER A 6 -16.62 16.35 8.36
C SER A 6 -16.87 17.84 8.09
N TYR A 7 -15.91 18.72 8.41
CA TYR A 7 -15.99 20.15 8.11
C TYR A 7 -15.23 20.54 6.83
N THR A 8 -14.23 19.76 6.41
CA THR A 8 -13.38 20.10 5.26
C THR A 8 -13.70 19.33 3.98
N HIS A 9 -14.44 18.22 4.06
CA HIS A 9 -14.87 17.48 2.88
C HIS A 9 -16.06 18.19 2.23
N VAL A 10 -15.77 19.00 1.23
CA VAL A 10 -16.75 19.69 0.40
C VAL A 10 -16.94 18.90 -0.89
N GLY A 11 -18.19 18.61 -1.27
CA GLY A 11 -18.49 17.91 -2.53
C GLY A 11 -18.18 18.77 -3.76
N PRO A 12 -18.01 18.18 -4.96
CA PRO A 12 -17.64 18.94 -6.16
C PRO A 12 -18.60 20.09 -6.48
N ASN A 13 -19.92 19.87 -6.38
CA ASN A 13 -20.93 20.88 -6.67
C ASN A 13 -20.92 22.02 -5.65
N GLU A 14 -20.77 21.70 -4.36
CA GLU A 14 -20.70 22.70 -3.30
C GLU A 14 -19.42 23.52 -3.41
N ARG A 15 -18.29 22.88 -3.75
CA ARG A 15 -17.03 23.58 -4.00
C ARG A 15 -17.15 24.53 -5.20
N PHE A 16 -17.81 24.08 -6.27
CA PHE A 16 -18.11 24.92 -7.44
C PHE A 16 -18.96 26.14 -7.07
N GLN A 17 -20.01 25.96 -6.26
CA GLN A 17 -20.84 27.06 -5.76
C GLN A 17 -20.03 28.05 -4.92
N GLN A 18 -19.25 27.56 -3.95
CA GLN A 18 -18.41 28.40 -3.08
C GLN A 18 -17.36 29.20 -3.87
N LEU A 19 -16.79 28.63 -4.95
CA LEU A 19 -15.86 29.35 -5.83
C LEU A 19 -16.57 30.46 -6.61
N ASN A 20 -17.77 30.21 -7.15
CA ASN A 20 -18.54 31.21 -7.85
C ASN A 20 -19.03 32.33 -6.92
N GLU A 21 -19.45 31.99 -5.70
CA GLU A 21 -19.79 32.97 -4.66
C GLU A 21 -18.59 33.85 -4.32
N PHE A 22 -17.40 33.26 -4.13
CA PHE A 22 -16.17 33.99 -3.88
C PHE A 22 -15.81 34.96 -5.03
N LEU A 23 -15.90 34.52 -6.28
CA LEU A 23 -15.68 35.38 -7.45
C LEU A 23 -16.70 36.53 -7.49
N ASN A 24 -17.97 36.23 -7.24
CA ASN A 24 -19.03 37.24 -7.19
C ASN A 24 -18.81 38.26 -6.07
N ASP A 25 -18.34 37.81 -4.90
CA ASP A 25 -18.10 38.67 -3.75
C ASP A 25 -16.94 39.64 -3.99
N ILE A 26 -15.85 39.17 -4.60
CA ILE A 26 -14.74 40.05 -5.00
C ILE A 26 -15.24 41.12 -5.99
N GLN A 27 -16.05 40.72 -6.96
CA GLN A 27 -16.58 41.66 -7.96
C GLN A 27 -17.64 42.60 -7.38
N LYS A 28 -18.42 42.22 -6.37
CA LYS A 28 -19.44 43.10 -5.78
C LYS A 28 -18.84 44.17 -4.88
N ARG A 29 -17.71 43.89 -4.24
CA ARG A 29 -17.05 44.83 -3.31
C ARG A 29 -16.27 45.89 -4.08
N GLU A 30 -16.56 47.16 -3.78
CA GLU A 30 -15.89 48.30 -4.43
C GLU A 30 -14.37 48.29 -4.20
N GLU A 31 -13.93 47.91 -2.99
CA GLU A 31 -12.51 47.79 -2.65
C GLU A 31 -11.76 46.79 -3.54
N GLY A 32 -12.35 45.60 -3.76
CA GLY A 32 -11.77 44.58 -4.62
C GLY A 32 -11.68 45.03 -6.08
N ARG A 33 -12.73 45.68 -6.60
CA ARG A 33 -12.73 46.27 -7.94
C ARG A 33 -11.67 47.36 -8.10
N LYS A 34 -11.57 48.28 -7.12
CA LYS A 34 -10.57 49.35 -7.14
C LYS A 34 -9.17 48.79 -7.20
N GLU A 35 -8.85 47.79 -6.38
CA GLU A 35 -7.51 47.19 -6.37
C GLU A 35 -7.17 46.53 -7.72
N LEU A 36 -8.06 45.69 -8.26
CA LEU A 36 -7.86 45.04 -9.56
C LEU A 36 -7.70 46.06 -10.70
N SER A 37 -8.47 47.15 -10.67
CA SER A 37 -8.42 48.19 -11.70
C SER A 37 -7.09 48.96 -11.74
N LYS A 38 -6.40 49.12 -10.60
CA LYS A 38 -5.05 49.73 -10.55
C LYS A 38 -4.05 48.93 -11.39
N TRP A 39 -4.21 47.61 -11.42
CA TRP A 39 -3.36 46.69 -12.18
C TRP A 39 -3.90 46.37 -13.58
N GLN A 40 -5.03 46.98 -13.98
CA GLN A 40 -5.74 46.68 -15.23
C GLN A 40 -6.12 45.18 -15.37
N ILE A 41 -6.39 44.52 -14.24
CA ILE A 41 -6.78 43.10 -14.19
C ILE A 41 -8.29 43.02 -14.09
N ASN A 42 -8.89 42.13 -14.89
CA ASN A 42 -10.30 41.75 -14.77
C ASN A 42 -10.39 40.24 -14.50
N LEU A 43 -11.18 39.86 -13.50
CA LEU A 43 -11.48 38.45 -13.23
C LEU A 43 -12.60 37.99 -14.16
N ASP A 44 -12.41 36.81 -14.75
CA ASP A 44 -13.48 36.15 -15.50
C ASP A 44 -14.63 35.75 -14.55
N LYS A 45 -15.85 35.70 -15.08
CA LYS A 45 -17.07 35.34 -14.35
C LYS A 45 -17.31 33.83 -14.37
N GLU A 46 -16.72 33.13 -15.33
CA GLU A 46 -16.86 31.70 -15.47
C GLU A 46 -15.56 30.99 -15.10
N LEU A 47 -15.68 29.77 -14.54
CA LEU A 47 -14.52 28.92 -14.34
C LEU A 47 -14.00 28.45 -15.70
N VAL A 48 -12.67 28.28 -15.78
CA VAL A 48 -12.00 27.80 -16.98
C VAL A 48 -12.58 26.45 -17.41
N GLN A 49 -13.14 26.40 -18.61
CA GLN A 49 -13.63 25.17 -19.22
C GLN A 49 -12.48 24.42 -19.88
N LEU A 50 -12.37 23.12 -19.60
CA LEU A 50 -11.32 22.26 -20.14
C LEU A 50 -11.95 21.08 -20.88
N THR A 51 -11.47 20.80 -22.08
CA THR A 51 -11.83 19.58 -22.79
C THR A 51 -10.94 18.43 -22.31
N GLY A 52 -11.53 17.54 -21.51
CA GLY A 52 -10.88 16.31 -21.04
C GLY A 52 -11.12 15.11 -21.96
N ARG A 53 -10.47 14.00 -21.63
CA ARG A 53 -10.71 12.68 -22.25
C ARG A 53 -10.84 11.61 -21.18
N THR A 54 -11.81 10.71 -21.35
CA THR A 54 -11.97 9.53 -20.49
C THR A 54 -11.20 8.36 -21.10
N MET A 55 -10.24 7.82 -20.34
CA MET A 55 -9.48 6.65 -20.77
C MET A 55 -10.36 5.39 -20.72
N LYS A 56 -10.13 4.45 -21.65
CA LYS A 56 -10.79 3.14 -21.61
C LYS A 56 -10.29 2.36 -20.39
N ALA A 57 -11.19 1.61 -19.74
CA ALA A 57 -10.81 0.71 -18.66
C ALA A 57 -9.91 -0.41 -19.18
N GLU A 58 -8.84 -0.69 -18.45
CA GLU A 58 -7.97 -1.84 -18.71
C GLU A 58 -8.64 -3.15 -18.28
N SER A 59 -8.21 -4.27 -18.86
CA SER A 59 -8.67 -5.59 -18.42
C SER A 59 -7.75 -6.17 -17.36
N ILE A 60 -8.29 -6.97 -16.45
CA ILE A 60 -7.55 -7.56 -15.34
C ILE A 60 -7.44 -9.05 -15.46
N ILE A 61 -6.19 -9.48 -15.49
CA ILE A 61 -5.80 -10.83 -15.84
C ILE A 61 -5.47 -11.56 -14.54
N TYR A 62 -6.32 -12.53 -14.21
CA TYR A 62 -6.07 -13.59 -13.23
C TYR A 62 -5.58 -14.84 -13.95
N LYS A 63 -5.27 -15.92 -13.22
CA LYS A 63 -4.69 -17.14 -13.80
C LYS A 63 -5.55 -17.73 -14.92
N ASP A 64 -6.83 -17.94 -14.63
CA ASP A 64 -7.76 -18.65 -15.52
C ASP A 64 -8.86 -17.74 -16.07
N ARG A 65 -8.84 -16.44 -15.74
CA ARG A 65 -9.91 -15.51 -16.08
C ARG A 65 -9.40 -14.09 -16.29
N THR A 66 -10.00 -13.40 -17.25
CA THR A 66 -9.87 -11.95 -17.40
C THR A 66 -11.19 -11.28 -17.04
N ILE A 67 -11.13 -10.24 -16.20
CA ILE A 67 -12.30 -9.46 -15.78
C ILE A 67 -12.21 -8.02 -16.28
N LYS A 68 -13.39 -7.44 -16.53
CA LYS A 68 -13.57 -6.00 -16.76
C LYS A 68 -14.24 -5.40 -15.52
N TYR A 69 -14.06 -4.11 -15.32
CA TYR A 69 -14.65 -3.36 -14.22
C TYR A 69 -15.24 -2.06 -14.76
N ASP A 70 -16.17 -1.47 -14.00
CA ASP A 70 -16.68 -0.13 -14.31
C ASP A 70 -15.61 0.92 -13.96
N PRO A 71 -15.07 1.68 -14.93
CA PRO A 71 -14.11 2.75 -14.64
C PRO A 71 -14.66 3.88 -13.76
N LEU A 72 -15.99 4.07 -13.66
CA LEU A 72 -16.60 5.09 -12.80
C LEU A 72 -16.60 4.67 -11.33
N GLU A 73 -16.86 3.40 -11.04
CA GLU A 73 -16.78 2.87 -9.67
C GLU A 73 -15.35 2.54 -9.26
N ALA A 74 -14.54 2.06 -10.20
CA ALA A 74 -13.17 1.58 -10.01
C ALA A 74 -13.01 0.54 -8.88
N ASP A 75 -14.09 -0.13 -8.46
CA ASP A 75 -14.07 -1.17 -7.45
C ASP A 75 -14.01 -2.57 -8.09
N ARG A 76 -13.02 -3.36 -7.67
CA ARG A 76 -12.84 -4.76 -8.08
C ARG A 76 -13.13 -5.74 -6.96
N SER A 77 -13.52 -5.21 -5.80
CA SER A 77 -13.69 -5.99 -4.61
C SER A 77 -14.82 -7.01 -4.75
N ARG A 78 -15.73 -6.93 -5.73
CA ARG A 78 -16.78 -7.94 -5.90
C ARG A 78 -16.34 -9.08 -6.82
N ASP A 79 -15.77 -8.75 -7.97
CA ASP A 79 -15.52 -9.72 -9.05
C ASP A 79 -14.21 -10.51 -8.90
N GLY A 80 -13.26 -10.01 -8.09
CA GLY A 80 -11.94 -10.62 -7.93
C GLY A 80 -11.74 -11.49 -6.67
N ARG A 81 -12.72 -11.60 -5.77
CA ARG A 81 -12.52 -12.21 -4.43
C ARG A 81 -12.29 -13.72 -4.41
N SER A 82 -12.68 -14.43 -5.45
CA SER A 82 -12.63 -15.90 -5.51
C SER A 82 -11.90 -16.41 -6.75
N LEU A 83 -11.14 -15.54 -7.42
CA LEU A 83 -10.38 -15.91 -8.60
C LEU A 83 -8.97 -16.39 -8.22
N ALA A 84 -8.52 -17.43 -8.92
CA ALA A 84 -7.18 -17.95 -8.75
C ALA A 84 -6.14 -16.89 -9.13
N HIS A 85 -5.14 -16.71 -8.26
CA HIS A 85 -4.05 -15.76 -8.47
C HIS A 85 -3.12 -16.25 -9.59
N LEU A 86 -2.51 -15.33 -10.34
CA LEU A 86 -1.54 -15.64 -11.40
C LEU A 86 -0.42 -16.57 -10.91
N SER A 87 0.11 -16.27 -9.72
CA SER A 87 1.02 -17.14 -8.98
C SER A 87 0.63 -17.12 -7.51
N ALA A 88 0.10 -18.23 -7.02
CA ALA A 88 -0.11 -18.46 -5.60
C ALA A 88 1.15 -19.09 -4.96
N LYS A 89 1.51 -18.64 -3.76
CA LYS A 89 2.61 -19.17 -2.95
C LYS A 89 2.02 -19.82 -1.71
N ASN A 90 2.29 -21.11 -1.54
CA ASN A 90 1.77 -21.86 -0.40
C ASN A 90 2.33 -21.28 0.91
N LEU A 91 1.50 -21.36 1.95
CA LEU A 91 1.87 -20.98 3.31
C LEU A 91 2.06 -22.27 4.11
N ASP A 92 3.30 -22.77 4.15
CA ASP A 92 3.59 -24.10 4.67
C ASP A 92 4.04 -24.03 6.14
N LYS A 93 4.93 -23.11 6.50
CA LYS A 93 5.49 -22.96 7.84
C LYS A 93 5.18 -21.58 8.43
N TRP A 94 4.16 -21.49 9.27
CA TRP A 94 3.76 -20.21 9.84
C TRP A 94 3.20 -20.34 11.25
N ILE A 95 3.28 -19.23 11.99
CA ILE A 95 2.82 -19.16 13.38
C ILE A 95 1.76 -18.07 13.54
N LEU A 96 0.79 -18.32 14.43
CA LEU A 96 -0.21 -17.35 14.84
C LEU A 96 -0.10 -17.09 16.34
N ILE A 97 0.32 -15.89 16.69
CA ILE A 97 0.51 -15.44 18.07
C ILE A 97 -0.70 -14.63 18.52
N TYR A 98 -1.31 -14.99 19.64
CA TYR A 98 -2.50 -14.31 20.18
C TYR A 98 -2.53 -14.39 21.71
N SER A 99 -3.26 -13.48 22.37
CA SER A 99 -3.49 -13.59 23.82
C SER A 99 -4.62 -14.58 24.12
N GLN A 100 -4.58 -15.28 25.25
CA GLN A 100 -5.58 -16.28 25.68
C GLN A 100 -7.05 -15.89 25.45
N ARG A 101 -7.45 -14.65 25.80
CA ARG A 101 -8.83 -14.16 25.56
C ARG A 101 -9.29 -14.14 24.08
N HIS A 102 -8.36 -14.25 23.13
CA HIS A 102 -8.61 -14.24 21.69
C HIS A 102 -8.46 -15.63 21.07
N SER A 103 -8.42 -16.69 21.88
CA SER A 103 -8.26 -18.07 21.39
C SER A 103 -9.33 -18.45 20.38
N GLN A 104 -10.62 -18.30 20.73
CA GLN A 104 -11.73 -18.64 19.84
C GLN A 104 -11.63 -17.93 18.47
N ILE A 105 -11.25 -16.66 18.46
CA ILE A 105 -11.15 -15.89 17.22
C ILE A 105 -9.91 -16.22 16.40
N ALA A 106 -8.81 -16.63 17.05
CA ALA A 106 -7.63 -17.10 16.37
C ALA A 106 -7.96 -18.35 15.52
N TYR A 107 -8.62 -19.35 16.12
CA TYR A 107 -9.07 -20.55 15.41
C TYR A 107 -10.05 -20.21 14.28
N SER A 108 -11.05 -19.37 14.57
CA SER A 108 -12.04 -18.95 13.57
C SER A 108 -11.41 -18.22 12.38
N PHE A 109 -10.37 -17.44 12.63
CA PHE A 109 -9.60 -16.75 11.60
C PHE A 109 -8.79 -17.74 10.74
N VAL A 110 -8.09 -18.70 11.36
CA VAL A 110 -7.32 -19.74 10.62
C VAL A 110 -8.25 -20.53 9.70
N ASP A 111 -9.41 -20.96 10.20
CA ASP A 111 -10.41 -21.66 9.39
C ASP A 111 -10.90 -20.83 8.20
N SER A 112 -11.18 -19.55 8.44
CA SER A 112 -11.61 -18.62 7.40
C SER A 112 -10.51 -18.38 6.37
N LEU A 113 -9.25 -18.25 6.82
CA LEU A 113 -8.09 -18.07 5.97
C LEU A 113 -7.86 -19.29 5.07
N ASN A 114 -7.91 -20.50 5.62
CA ASN A 114 -7.81 -21.75 4.86
C ASN A 114 -8.86 -21.83 3.74
N LYS A 115 -10.13 -21.52 4.07
CA LYS A 115 -11.23 -21.53 3.10
C LYS A 115 -11.03 -20.56 1.94
N VAL A 116 -10.68 -19.30 2.24
CA VAL A 116 -10.54 -18.28 1.18
C VAL A 116 -9.27 -18.50 0.35
N CYS A 117 -8.17 -18.92 0.96
CA CYS A 117 -6.90 -19.10 0.26
C CYS A 117 -6.95 -20.24 -0.77
N THR A 118 -7.76 -21.27 -0.51
CA THR A 118 -8.03 -22.33 -1.49
C THR A 118 -8.56 -21.77 -2.80
N SER A 119 -9.45 -20.77 -2.76
CA SER A 119 -10.00 -20.12 -3.97
C SER A 119 -8.96 -19.34 -4.77
N PHE A 120 -7.88 -18.90 -4.13
CA PHE A 120 -6.75 -18.24 -4.78
C PHE A 120 -5.79 -19.23 -5.46
N GLY A 121 -5.95 -20.53 -5.22
CA GLY A 121 -4.97 -21.55 -5.57
C GLY A 121 -3.80 -21.62 -4.58
N MET A 122 -3.98 -21.10 -3.36
CA MET A 122 -2.96 -21.07 -2.30
C MET A 122 -3.27 -22.12 -1.23
N ARG A 123 -2.40 -23.12 -1.08
CA ARG A 123 -2.49 -24.05 0.06
C ARG A 123 -2.00 -23.33 1.32
N VAL A 124 -2.73 -23.53 2.41
CA VAL A 124 -2.34 -23.05 3.73
C VAL A 124 -2.30 -24.28 4.64
N ASP A 125 -1.12 -24.60 5.15
CA ASP A 125 -0.92 -25.69 6.09
C ASP A 125 -1.25 -25.25 7.52
N PHE A 126 -1.28 -26.20 8.45
CA PHE A 126 -1.60 -25.95 9.85
C PHE A 126 -0.61 -24.95 10.48
N SER A 127 -1.15 -23.88 11.06
CA SER A 127 -0.36 -22.92 11.83
C SER A 127 0.04 -23.47 13.19
N GLU A 128 1.24 -23.15 13.64
CA GLU A 128 1.56 -23.25 15.07
C GLU A 128 0.83 -22.14 15.85
N MET A 129 -0.07 -22.53 16.74
CA MET A 129 -0.89 -21.63 17.55
C MET A 129 -0.15 -21.29 18.85
N ILE A 130 0.28 -20.03 19.01
CA ILE A 130 1.05 -19.58 20.18
C ILE A 130 0.16 -18.68 21.04
N GLU A 131 -0.35 -19.26 22.13
CA GLU A 131 -1.14 -18.54 23.11
C GLU A 131 -0.25 -17.80 24.12
N LEU A 132 -0.52 -16.51 24.31
CA LEU A 132 0.17 -15.65 25.27
C LEU A 132 -0.70 -15.37 26.49
N PRO A 133 -0.09 -15.27 27.70
CA PRO A 133 -0.81 -14.95 28.93
C PRO A 133 -1.31 -13.49 28.97
N ASN A 134 -0.70 -12.59 28.20
CA ASN A 134 -1.09 -11.18 28.12
C ASN A 134 -0.65 -10.57 26.79
N ASP A 135 -1.12 -9.36 26.49
CA ASP A 135 -0.90 -8.68 25.22
C ASP A 135 0.25 -7.64 25.26
N ARG A 136 1.16 -7.75 26.24
CA ARG A 136 2.30 -6.83 26.40
C ARG A 136 3.33 -7.05 25.28
N SER A 137 3.98 -5.98 24.84
CA SER A 137 4.99 -6.02 23.77
C SER A 137 6.11 -7.02 24.06
N LYS A 138 6.65 -7.02 25.29
CA LYS A 138 7.71 -7.96 25.72
C LYS A 138 7.31 -9.43 25.57
N THR A 139 6.03 -9.74 25.79
CA THR A 139 5.52 -11.12 25.71
C THR A 139 5.45 -11.59 24.25
N PHE A 140 5.00 -10.71 23.34
CA PHE A 140 5.05 -10.99 21.91
C PHE A 140 6.49 -11.16 21.41
N ILE A 141 7.39 -10.26 21.81
CA ILE A 141 8.80 -10.31 21.38
C ILE A 141 9.46 -11.62 21.82
N ARG A 142 9.32 -12.01 23.09
CA ARG A 142 9.85 -13.30 23.57
C ARG A 142 9.31 -14.50 22.81
N ALA A 143 8.01 -14.50 22.50
CA ALA A 143 7.41 -15.58 21.73
C ALA A 143 7.96 -15.64 20.30
N ILE A 144 8.20 -14.47 19.68
CA ILE A 144 8.83 -14.36 18.37
C ILE A 144 10.28 -14.85 18.44
N GLU A 145 11.10 -14.36 19.36
CA GLU A 145 12.52 -14.74 19.50
C GLU A 145 12.68 -16.26 19.72
N ASN A 146 11.76 -16.88 20.44
CA ASN A 146 11.81 -18.32 20.71
C ASN A 146 11.41 -19.21 19.52
N LYS A 147 10.69 -18.67 18.53
CA LYS A 147 10.05 -19.46 17.46
C LYS A 147 10.49 -19.04 16.05
N ALA A 148 10.78 -17.77 15.87
CA ALA A 148 11.19 -17.21 14.59
C ALA A 148 12.50 -17.83 14.14
N ASN A 149 12.48 -18.35 12.92
CA ASN A 149 13.64 -18.93 12.28
C ASN A 149 13.55 -18.73 10.77
N PRO A 150 14.66 -18.86 10.03
CA PRO A 150 14.67 -18.60 8.59
C PRO A 150 13.78 -19.53 7.73
N GLN A 151 13.27 -20.62 8.29
CA GLN A 151 12.36 -21.53 7.59
C GLN A 151 10.88 -21.16 7.76
N LEU A 152 10.55 -20.18 8.61
CA LEU A 152 9.18 -19.68 8.70
C LEU A 152 8.86 -18.78 7.51
N ASP A 153 7.71 -19.03 6.90
CA ASP A 153 7.14 -18.22 5.82
C ASP A 153 6.51 -16.93 6.37
N LEU A 154 5.86 -17.01 7.54
CA LEU A 154 5.07 -15.90 8.07
C LEU A 154 4.89 -15.95 9.59
N VAL A 155 4.89 -14.77 10.21
CA VAL A 155 4.42 -14.55 11.59
C VAL A 155 3.14 -13.69 11.59
N CYS A 156 2.03 -14.25 12.04
CA CYS A 156 0.79 -13.52 12.29
C CYS A 156 0.63 -13.20 13.78
N CYS A 157 0.24 -11.97 14.12
CA CYS A 157 -0.03 -11.58 15.51
C CYS A 157 -1.42 -10.95 15.64
N ILE A 158 -2.27 -11.45 16.54
CA ILE A 158 -3.55 -10.82 16.89
C ILE A 158 -3.32 -9.85 18.05
N LEU A 159 -3.48 -8.57 17.75
CA LEU A 159 -3.34 -7.45 18.68
C LEU A 159 -4.70 -6.99 19.17
N THR A 160 -4.81 -6.68 20.45
CA THR A 160 -6.05 -6.16 21.06
C THR A 160 -6.47 -4.80 20.51
N ASN A 161 -5.49 -3.93 20.28
CA ASN A 161 -5.69 -2.53 19.92
C ASN A 161 -4.53 -2.02 19.06
N ASN A 162 -4.70 -0.82 18.52
CA ASN A 162 -3.77 -0.14 17.60
C ASN A 162 -2.63 0.59 18.32
N ARG A 163 -2.20 0.12 19.48
CA ARG A 163 -1.04 0.67 20.21
C ARG A 163 0.22 0.63 19.35
N LYS A 164 0.72 1.82 19.00
CA LYS A 164 1.87 2.00 18.09
C LYS A 164 3.17 1.45 18.66
N ASP A 165 3.44 1.67 19.94
CA ASP A 165 4.64 1.18 20.63
C ASP A 165 4.78 -0.35 20.55
N ARG A 166 3.67 -1.09 20.72
CA ARG A 166 3.66 -2.55 20.53
C ARG A 166 3.87 -2.95 19.08
N TYR A 167 3.17 -2.30 18.15
CA TYR A 167 3.29 -2.57 16.73
C TYR A 167 4.74 -2.38 16.24
N ASP A 168 5.35 -1.23 16.59
CA ASP A 168 6.70 -0.88 16.18
C ASP A 168 7.73 -1.86 16.77
N ALA A 169 7.59 -2.22 18.05
CA ALA A 169 8.51 -3.16 18.68
C ALA A 169 8.46 -4.55 18.04
N ILE A 170 7.26 -5.08 17.75
CA ILE A 170 7.10 -6.35 17.04
C ILE A 170 7.67 -6.27 15.62
N LYS A 171 7.38 -5.19 14.90
CA LYS A 171 7.88 -4.99 13.53
C LYS A 171 9.39 -4.84 13.47
N LYS A 172 9.99 -4.15 14.44
CA LYS A 172 11.45 -4.00 14.53
C LYS A 172 12.13 -5.36 14.63
N VAL A 173 11.68 -6.22 15.56
CA VAL A 173 12.22 -7.57 15.71
C VAL A 173 12.06 -8.38 14.42
N LEU A 174 10.88 -8.38 13.80
CA LEU A 174 10.61 -9.17 12.59
C LEU A 174 11.22 -8.61 11.29
N TYR A 175 11.80 -7.41 11.30
CA TYR A 175 12.50 -6.83 10.15
C TYR A 175 14.02 -6.76 10.33
N VAL A 176 14.49 -6.62 11.58
CA VAL A 176 15.90 -6.38 11.88
C VAL A 176 16.54 -7.60 12.53
N ASP A 177 15.97 -8.07 13.64
CA ASP A 177 16.64 -9.07 14.49
C ASP A 177 16.34 -10.51 14.03
N CYS A 178 15.11 -10.78 13.59
CA CYS A 178 14.64 -12.08 13.10
C CYS A 178 13.79 -11.87 11.83
N PRO A 179 14.42 -11.63 10.67
CA PRO A 179 13.70 -11.24 9.45
C PRO A 179 12.72 -12.32 8.97
N VAL A 180 11.43 -12.11 9.20
CA VAL A 180 10.34 -12.97 8.72
C VAL A 180 9.15 -12.09 8.32
N PRO A 181 8.54 -12.31 7.14
CA PRO A 181 7.32 -11.61 6.76
C PRO A 181 6.25 -11.70 7.86
N SER A 182 5.53 -10.61 8.09
CA SER A 182 4.62 -10.55 9.25
C SER A 182 3.32 -9.80 9.02
N ARG A 183 2.25 -10.27 9.68
CA ARG A 183 0.91 -9.66 9.63
C ARG A 183 0.36 -9.39 11.03
N MET A 184 0.06 -8.12 11.30
CA MET A 184 -0.57 -7.70 12.54
C MET A 184 -2.07 -7.56 12.34
N LEU A 185 -2.88 -8.34 13.04
CA LEU A 185 -4.35 -8.33 12.94
C LEU A 185 -4.94 -7.68 14.18
N LEU A 186 -5.91 -6.79 14.02
CA LEU A 186 -6.65 -6.24 15.17
C LEU A 186 -7.81 -7.15 15.52
N SER A 187 -7.92 -7.59 16.78
CA SER A 187 -9.02 -8.44 17.25
C SER A 187 -10.38 -7.83 16.94
N LYS A 188 -10.56 -6.52 17.17
CA LYS A 188 -11.77 -5.77 16.82
C LYS A 188 -12.17 -5.90 15.33
N THR A 189 -11.20 -6.05 14.42
CA THR A 189 -11.48 -6.21 12.99
C THR A 189 -11.99 -7.61 12.68
N LEU A 190 -11.40 -8.62 13.31
CA LEU A 190 -11.81 -10.02 13.15
C LEU A 190 -13.18 -10.28 13.79
N GLN A 191 -13.50 -9.58 14.89
CA GLN A 191 -14.76 -9.73 15.64
C GLN A 191 -15.97 -9.05 14.97
N LYS A 192 -15.79 -8.33 13.85
CA LYS A 192 -16.91 -7.66 13.19
C LYS A 192 -17.90 -8.70 12.64
N PRO A 193 -19.17 -8.66 13.07
CA PRO A 193 -20.17 -9.62 12.62
C PRO A 193 -20.27 -9.68 11.10
N GLY A 194 -20.24 -10.89 10.54
CA GLY A 194 -20.36 -11.12 9.09
C GLY A 194 -19.18 -10.68 8.22
N GLN A 195 -18.10 -10.11 8.79
CA GLN A 195 -16.97 -9.58 7.99
C GLN A 195 -15.74 -10.49 7.96
N LEU A 196 -15.68 -11.54 8.80
CA LEU A 196 -14.48 -12.35 8.98
C LEU A 196 -13.95 -12.94 7.66
N MET A 197 -14.83 -13.45 6.80
CA MET A 197 -14.44 -13.98 5.48
C MET A 197 -13.82 -12.90 4.60
N SER A 198 -14.41 -11.71 4.52
CA SER A 198 -13.87 -10.58 3.73
C SER A 198 -12.52 -10.10 4.26
N VAL A 199 -12.37 -10.06 5.59
CA VAL A 199 -11.08 -9.76 6.23
C VAL A 199 -10.05 -10.83 5.90
N ALA A 200 -10.41 -12.11 6.03
CA ALA A 200 -9.53 -13.23 5.70
C ALA A 200 -9.12 -13.22 4.22
N THR A 201 -10.04 -12.92 3.29
CA THR A 201 -9.74 -12.78 1.85
C THR A 201 -8.65 -11.73 1.63
N LYS A 202 -8.81 -10.52 2.22
CA LYS A 202 -7.82 -9.45 2.08
C LYS A 202 -6.48 -9.81 2.71
N VAL A 203 -6.50 -10.50 3.85
CA VAL A 203 -5.29 -10.98 4.51
C VAL A 203 -4.59 -12.05 3.69
N GLY A 204 -5.32 -13.01 3.10
CA GLY A 204 -4.76 -14.05 2.23
C GLY A 204 -4.12 -13.47 0.97
N ILE A 205 -4.74 -12.46 0.35
CA ILE A 205 -4.15 -11.72 -0.78
C ILE A 205 -2.83 -11.05 -0.35
N GLU A 206 -2.81 -10.40 0.80
CA GLU A 206 -1.61 -9.75 1.35
C GLU A 206 -0.51 -10.76 1.68
N ILE A 207 -0.86 -11.93 2.22
CA ILE A 207 0.09 -13.01 2.49
C ILE A 207 0.71 -13.50 1.19
N ASN A 208 -0.11 -13.80 0.17
CA ASN A 208 0.40 -14.24 -1.12
C ASN A 208 1.41 -13.23 -1.70
N ALA A 209 1.09 -11.93 -1.64
CA ALA A 209 2.00 -10.88 -2.09
C ALA A 209 3.32 -10.85 -1.30
N LYS A 210 3.27 -11.01 0.03
CA LYS A 210 4.47 -11.04 0.89
C LYS A 210 5.37 -12.25 0.62
N LEU A 211 4.80 -13.36 0.22
CA LEU A 211 5.55 -14.57 -0.19
C LEU A 211 6.06 -14.50 -1.63
N GLY A 212 5.84 -13.38 -2.34
CA GLY A 212 6.29 -13.18 -3.71
C GLY A 212 5.35 -13.78 -4.76
N GLY A 213 4.10 -14.04 -4.40
CA GLY A 213 3.03 -14.40 -5.34
C GLY A 213 2.57 -13.21 -6.18
N GLU A 214 1.92 -13.53 -7.29
CA GLU A 214 1.39 -12.57 -8.27
C GLU A 214 -0.13 -12.69 -8.25
N ILE A 215 -0.83 -11.63 -7.84
CA ILE A 215 -2.28 -11.69 -7.62
C ILE A 215 -3.03 -11.59 -8.96
N TRP A 216 -2.85 -10.48 -9.66
CA TRP A 216 -3.42 -10.18 -10.97
C TRP A 216 -2.46 -9.27 -11.75
N ALA A 217 -2.67 -9.15 -13.05
CA ALA A 217 -1.90 -8.28 -13.94
C ALA A 217 -2.81 -7.46 -14.85
N VAL A 218 -2.22 -6.44 -15.48
CA VAL A 218 -2.76 -5.71 -16.63
C VAL A 218 -1.88 -5.99 -17.84
N GLN A 219 -2.40 -5.71 -19.04
CA GLN A 219 -1.59 -5.82 -20.25
C GLN A 219 -0.51 -4.74 -20.26
N ILE A 220 0.76 -5.15 -20.26
CA ILE A 220 1.90 -4.24 -20.43
C ILE A 220 2.40 -4.31 -21.89
N PRO A 221 2.56 -3.17 -22.59
CA PRO A 221 2.92 -3.16 -24.01
C PRO A 221 4.26 -3.81 -24.37
N SER A 222 5.22 -3.86 -23.44
CA SER A 222 6.54 -4.44 -23.66
C SER A 222 6.96 -5.32 -22.48
N LYS A 223 7.50 -6.51 -22.80
CA LYS A 223 8.04 -7.46 -21.80
C LYS A 223 9.37 -6.99 -21.18
N THR A 224 10.07 -6.07 -21.83
CA THR A 224 11.37 -5.54 -21.39
C THR A 224 11.27 -4.15 -20.74
N LEU A 225 10.06 -3.79 -20.29
CA LEU A 225 9.80 -2.54 -19.59
C LEU A 225 10.04 -2.72 -18.08
N MET A 226 10.68 -1.74 -17.46
CA MET A 226 10.80 -1.62 -16.00
C MET A 226 10.13 -0.34 -15.53
N PHE A 227 9.26 -0.46 -14.52
CA PHE A 227 8.73 0.66 -13.77
C PHE A 227 9.50 0.85 -12.47
N ILE A 228 9.77 2.10 -12.11
CA ILE A 228 10.40 2.47 -10.86
C ILE A 228 9.50 3.49 -10.16
N GLY A 229 9.21 3.27 -8.88
CA GLY A 229 8.56 4.22 -7.98
C GLY A 229 9.57 4.76 -6.96
N ILE A 230 9.58 6.07 -6.75
CA ILE A 230 10.43 6.73 -5.77
C ILE A 230 9.59 7.68 -4.91
N ASP A 231 9.61 7.47 -3.60
CA ASP A 231 8.94 8.33 -2.62
C ASP A 231 9.89 8.67 -1.45
N THR A 232 9.64 9.80 -0.80
CA THR A 232 10.43 10.32 0.32
C THR A 232 9.51 10.66 1.48
N ASN A 233 9.76 10.07 2.64
CA ASN A 233 9.02 10.35 3.86
C ASN A 233 9.95 10.91 4.93
N ARG A 234 9.60 12.06 5.51
CA ARG A 234 10.37 12.65 6.62
C ARG A 234 10.10 11.88 7.89
N ASP A 235 11.16 11.52 8.60
CA ASP A 235 11.00 10.81 9.85
C ASP A 235 10.32 11.71 10.90
N SER A 236 9.23 11.20 11.48
CA SER A 236 8.51 11.85 12.57
C SER A 236 9.36 12.01 13.84
N GLN A 237 10.35 11.13 14.05
CA GLN A 237 11.21 11.13 15.25
C GLN A 237 12.48 11.96 15.07
N SER A 238 12.96 12.10 13.85
CA SER A 238 14.18 12.84 13.51
C SER A 238 13.92 13.79 12.34
N ARG A 239 13.80 15.09 12.66
CA ARG A 239 13.60 16.15 11.64
C ARG A 239 14.78 16.31 10.68
N SER A 240 15.95 15.77 11.00
CA SER A 240 17.15 15.86 10.18
C SER A 240 17.34 14.69 9.21
N SER A 241 16.46 13.68 9.24
CA SER A 241 16.54 12.52 8.35
C SER A 241 15.24 12.27 7.59
N GLN A 242 15.39 11.88 6.34
CA GLN A 242 14.29 11.38 5.51
C GLN A 242 14.59 9.97 5.03
N MET A 243 13.54 9.17 4.92
CA MET A 243 13.58 7.83 4.37
C MET A 243 13.15 7.87 2.91
N VAL A 244 13.97 7.33 2.03
CA VAL A 244 13.66 7.22 0.61
C VAL A 244 13.26 5.78 0.30
N GLY A 245 12.03 5.60 -0.18
CA GLY A 245 11.56 4.34 -0.76
C GLY A 245 11.84 4.32 -2.25
N PHE A 246 12.53 3.28 -2.71
CA PHE A 246 12.76 2.98 -4.12
C PHE A 246 12.21 1.60 -4.43
N VAL A 247 11.39 1.45 -5.46
CA VAL A 247 10.79 0.16 -5.81
C VAL A 247 10.84 -0.03 -7.32
N ALA A 248 11.39 -1.15 -7.80
CA ALA A 248 11.50 -1.44 -9.23
C ALA A 248 10.77 -2.73 -9.61
N SER A 249 9.98 -2.73 -10.70
CA SER A 249 9.37 -3.95 -11.23
C SER A 249 10.44 -4.88 -11.82
N ILE A 250 10.36 -6.19 -11.57
CA ILE A 250 11.43 -7.13 -11.92
C ILE A 250 11.02 -8.25 -12.88
N ASN A 251 9.75 -8.37 -13.22
CA ASN A 251 9.23 -9.38 -14.15
C ASN A 251 8.40 -8.73 -15.28
N PRO A 252 8.22 -9.43 -16.42
CA PRO A 252 7.57 -8.85 -17.61
C PRO A 252 6.12 -8.41 -17.42
N THR A 253 5.40 -9.03 -16.47
CA THR A 253 4.02 -8.67 -16.11
C THR A 253 3.95 -7.49 -15.13
N CYS A 254 5.10 -7.00 -14.65
CA CYS A 254 5.22 -5.91 -13.68
C CYS A 254 4.42 -6.13 -12.38
N THR A 255 4.33 -7.38 -11.92
CA THR A 255 3.58 -7.78 -10.72
C THR A 255 4.49 -8.04 -9.51
N ARG A 256 5.78 -8.24 -9.73
CA ARG A 256 6.80 -8.41 -8.69
C ARG A 256 7.73 -7.22 -8.66
N TYR A 257 8.09 -6.81 -7.45
CA TYR A 257 8.84 -5.60 -7.21
C TYR A 257 10.03 -5.84 -6.29
N TYR A 258 11.11 -5.13 -6.56
CA TYR A 258 12.33 -5.10 -5.79
C TYR A 258 12.40 -3.79 -4.99
N PRO A 259 12.19 -3.84 -3.66
CA PRO A 259 12.26 -2.65 -2.83
C PRO A 259 13.68 -2.38 -2.34
N ARG A 260 13.99 -1.10 -2.17
CA ARG A 260 15.15 -0.55 -1.47
C ARG A 260 14.71 0.63 -0.62
N VAL A 261 15.35 0.77 0.53
CA VAL A 261 15.13 1.90 1.43
C VAL A 261 16.48 2.53 1.73
N ILE A 262 16.56 3.85 1.62
CA ILE A 262 17.76 4.64 1.93
C ILE A 262 17.42 5.62 3.06
N GLU A 263 18.24 5.67 4.10
CA GLU A 263 18.22 6.76 5.07
C GLU A 263 19.08 7.91 4.54
N GLN A 264 18.50 9.10 4.44
CA GLN A 264 19.18 10.30 4.02
C GLN A 264 19.18 11.32 5.16
N ARG A 265 20.39 11.67 5.64
CA ARG A 265 20.61 12.57 6.79
C ARG A 265 20.72 14.06 6.44
N SER A 266 20.52 14.43 5.17
CA SER A 266 20.61 15.83 4.72
C SER A 266 19.34 16.28 4.01
N THR A 267 18.98 17.54 4.20
CA THR A 267 17.84 18.22 3.55
C THR A 267 18.09 18.61 2.10
N ASN A 268 19.24 18.23 1.50
CA ASN A 268 19.46 18.44 0.07
C ASN A 268 18.34 17.74 -0.71
N ASP A 269 17.74 18.44 -1.67
CA ASP A 269 16.62 17.92 -2.47
C ASP A 269 17.00 16.69 -3.30
N PHE A 270 18.31 16.52 -3.59
CA PHE A 270 18.83 15.36 -4.29
C PHE A 270 18.95 14.13 -3.37
N ILE A 271 18.43 13.01 -3.87
CA ILE A 271 18.51 11.74 -3.17
C ILE A 271 19.92 11.14 -3.32
N SER A 272 20.63 11.02 -2.20
CA SER A 272 21.89 10.26 -2.16
C SER A 272 21.61 8.76 -2.23
N GLY A 273 22.38 8.02 -3.04
CA GLY A 273 22.25 6.55 -3.13
C GLY A 273 21.33 6.02 -4.24
N LEU A 274 20.63 6.86 -5.01
CA LEU A 274 19.81 6.41 -6.16
C LEU A 274 20.61 5.58 -7.17
N LYS A 275 21.87 5.94 -7.42
CA LYS A 275 22.77 5.18 -8.29
C LYS A 275 22.89 3.71 -7.82
N SER A 276 23.09 3.49 -6.53
CA SER A 276 23.19 2.15 -5.95
C SER A 276 21.85 1.39 -6.04
N CYS A 277 20.73 2.07 -5.78
CA CYS A 277 19.40 1.49 -5.96
C CYS A 277 19.16 1.03 -7.40
N MET A 278 19.47 1.90 -8.37
CA MET A 278 19.33 1.60 -9.79
C MET A 278 20.22 0.43 -10.20
N GLN A 279 21.51 0.43 -9.82
CA GLN A 279 22.43 -0.66 -10.13
C GLN A 279 21.93 -2.00 -9.60
N ASN A 280 21.50 -2.04 -8.33
CA ASN A 280 20.95 -3.24 -7.71
C ASN A 280 19.66 -3.72 -8.40
N ALA A 281 18.76 -2.79 -8.77
CA ALA A 281 17.53 -3.11 -9.47
C ALA A 281 17.78 -3.68 -10.87
N LEU A 282 18.71 -3.09 -11.62
CA LEU A 282 19.13 -3.56 -12.94
C LEU A 282 19.79 -4.94 -12.88
N GLN A 283 20.67 -5.16 -11.91
CA GLN A 283 21.27 -6.47 -11.67
C GLN A 283 20.20 -7.51 -11.32
N LYS A 284 19.24 -7.17 -10.46
CA LYS A 284 18.16 -8.08 -10.09
C LYS A 284 17.24 -8.40 -11.28
N TYR A 285 16.93 -7.40 -12.10
CA TYR A 285 16.15 -7.58 -13.33
C TYR A 285 16.89 -8.48 -14.32
N HIS A 286 18.17 -8.22 -14.58
CA HIS A 286 19.00 -9.05 -15.45
C HIS A 286 19.09 -10.48 -14.96
N HIS A 287 19.28 -10.69 -13.66
CA HIS A 287 19.33 -12.02 -13.06
C HIS A 287 18.02 -12.81 -13.27
N ILE A 288 16.87 -12.15 -13.27
CA ILE A 288 15.56 -12.80 -13.45
C ILE A 288 15.21 -13.00 -14.93
N ASN A 289 15.57 -12.05 -15.80
CA ASN A 289 15.10 -12.01 -17.19
C ASN A 289 16.17 -12.39 -18.21
N GLY A 290 17.44 -12.54 -17.81
CA GLY A 290 18.58 -12.79 -18.70
C GLY A 290 19.00 -11.60 -19.57
N VAL A 291 18.29 -10.47 -19.46
CA VAL A 291 18.52 -9.24 -20.22
C VAL A 291 18.28 -8.01 -19.35
N LEU A 292 18.90 -6.90 -19.70
CA LEU A 292 18.59 -5.60 -19.09
C LEU A 292 17.25 -5.06 -19.64
N PRO A 293 16.53 -4.21 -18.88
CA PRO A 293 15.32 -3.59 -19.39
C PRO A 293 15.67 -2.66 -20.56
N ALA A 294 14.87 -2.71 -21.63
CA ALA A 294 15.06 -1.86 -22.80
C ALA A 294 14.55 -0.43 -22.57
N LYS A 295 13.56 -0.29 -21.69
CA LYS A 295 12.98 1.00 -21.30
C LYS A 295 12.72 1.01 -19.79
N ILE A 296 12.93 2.17 -19.19
CA ILE A 296 12.69 2.40 -17.76
C ILE A 296 11.78 3.62 -17.63
N ILE A 297 10.68 3.48 -16.89
CA ILE A 297 9.75 4.57 -16.56
C ILE A 297 9.86 4.81 -15.06
N VAL A 298 10.19 6.05 -14.69
CA VAL A 298 10.34 6.46 -13.28
C VAL A 298 9.17 7.34 -12.88
N TYR A 299 8.42 6.90 -11.88
CA TYR A 299 7.42 7.70 -11.18
C TYR A 299 8.04 8.19 -9.86
N ARG A 300 8.24 9.51 -9.75
CA ARG A 300 8.79 10.16 -8.57
C ARG A 300 7.68 11.00 -7.93
N ASP A 301 7.28 10.62 -6.72
CA ASP A 301 6.27 11.34 -5.93
C ASP A 301 6.92 12.45 -5.09
N GLY A 302 6.16 13.44 -4.63
CA GLY A 302 6.61 14.41 -3.61
C GLY A 302 7.68 15.40 -4.07
N VAL A 303 7.78 15.67 -5.37
CA VAL A 303 8.60 16.77 -5.91
C VAL A 303 7.71 17.98 -6.12
N ASN A 304 8.08 19.10 -5.52
CA ASN A 304 7.35 20.36 -5.72
C ASN A 304 7.86 21.10 -6.97
N ASP A 305 7.06 22.04 -7.49
CA ASP A 305 7.43 22.78 -8.71
C ASP A 305 8.74 23.58 -8.54
N LEU A 306 9.05 24.02 -7.32
CA LEU A 306 10.29 24.74 -7.01
C LEU A 306 11.53 23.85 -7.12
N GLN A 307 11.40 22.53 -6.96
CA GLN A 307 12.47 21.54 -7.09
C GLN A 307 12.68 21.08 -8.54
N LEU A 308 11.77 21.46 -9.46
CA LEU A 308 11.89 21.16 -10.89
C LEU A 308 12.62 22.27 -11.67
N LEU A 309 12.65 23.48 -11.11
CA LEU A 309 13.31 24.67 -11.67
C LEU A 309 14.78 24.74 -11.25
#